data_AF-A0A820M8K1-F1
#
_entry.id   AF-A0A820M8K1-F1
#
_cell.length_a   1.000
_cell.length_b   1.000
_cell.length_c   1.000
_cell.angle_alpha   90.00
_cell.angle_beta   90.00
_cell.angle_gamma   90.00
#
_symmetry.space_group_name_H-M   'P 1'
#
loop_
_entity.id
_entity.type
_entity.pdbx_description
1 polymer ?
#
loop_
_entity_poly.entity_id
_entity_poly.type
_entity_poly.pdbx_seq_one_letter_code
_entity_poly.pdbx_strand_id
1 'polypeptide(L)'
;MEWRRHRKIIIQFIPVAILYMSGYLAYGSLQCYHMIYDPTNLSTIIQQLYFFYLFHLVGLLHPFICLIGMPAVYRKWLPKRDRHVSPAIINQTNSINR
;
A
#
# COMPACT_ATOMS: atom_id res chain seq x y z
N MET A 1 -22.36 13.40 -2.53
CA MET A 1 -21.34 13.02 -1.51
C MET A 1 -20.29 12.02 -2.01
N GLU A 2 -20.53 11.29 -3.11
CA GLU A 2 -19.62 10.25 -3.61
C GLU A 2 -18.27 10.75 -4.10
N TRP A 3 -18.20 11.98 -4.62
CA TRP A 3 -16.95 12.58 -5.12
C TRP A 3 -15.86 12.68 -4.06
N ARG A 4 -16.21 13.11 -2.84
CA ARG A 4 -15.23 13.21 -1.73
C ARG A 4 -14.71 11.84 -1.30
N ARG A 5 -15.51 10.79 -1.43
CA ARG A 5 -15.14 9.41 -1.09
C ARG A 5 -14.19 8.83 -2.13
N HIS A 6 -14.47 9.04 -3.43
CA HIS A 6 -13.57 8.64 -4.51
C HIS A 6 -12.21 9.34 -4.42
N ARG A 7 -12.19 10.66 -4.17
CA ARG A 7 -10.93 11.40 -4.01
C ARG A 7 -10.07 10.87 -2.88
N LYS A 8 -10.67 10.49 -1.74
CA LYS A 8 -9.94 9.88 -0.61
C LYS A 8 -9.35 8.52 -0.98
N ILE A 9 -10.06 7.71 -1.77
CA ILE A 9 -9.55 6.41 -2.24
C ILE A 9 -8.39 6.63 -3.22
N ILE A 10 -8.50 7.58 -4.16
CA ILE A 10 -7.44 7.87 -5.13
C ILE A 10 -6.14 8.32 -4.43
N ILE A 11 -6.24 9.18 -3.42
CA ILE A 11 -5.07 9.64 -2.65
C ILE A 11 -4.37 8.47 -1.93
N GLN A 12 -5.11 7.43 -1.55
CA GLN A 12 -4.56 6.23 -0.92
C GLN A 12 -3.74 5.34 -1.88
N PHE A 13 -3.86 5.52 -3.20
CA PHE A 13 -3.03 4.85 -4.19
C PHE A 13 -1.68 5.56 -4.41
N ILE A 14 -1.52 6.81 -3.97
CA ILE A 14 -0.29 7.58 -4.16
C ILE A 14 0.95 6.86 -3.59
N PRO A 15 0.93 6.30 -2.36
CA PRO A 15 2.09 5.59 -1.81
C PRO A 15 2.47 4.35 -2.63
N VAL A 16 1.47 3.63 -3.15
CA VAL A 16 1.69 2.46 -4.02
C VAL A 16 2.30 2.91 -5.35
N ALA A 17 1.78 3.98 -5.95
CA ALA A 17 2.32 4.56 -7.17
C ALA A 17 3.78 5.02 -6.99
N ILE A 18 4.09 5.69 -5.86
CA ILE A 18 5.46 6.12 -5.55
C ILE A 18 6.39 4.92 -5.40
N LEU A 19 5.97 3.85 -4.71
CA LEU A 19 6.76 2.64 -4.53
C LEU A 19 7.10 1.98 -5.88
N TYR A 20 6.12 1.88 -6.78
CA TYR A 20 6.37 1.33 -8.11
C TYR A 20 7.24 2.24 -8.96
N MET A 21 6.97 3.54 -8.97
CA MET A 21 7.76 4.50 -9.73
C MET A 21 9.22 4.49 -9.27
N SER A 22 9.51 4.45 -7.97
CA SER A 22 10.89 4.42 -7.48
C SER A 22 11.63 3.15 -7.89
N GLY A 23 10.98 1.98 -7.82
CA GLY A 23 11.56 0.71 -8.27
C GLY A 23 11.82 0.64 -9.77
N TYR A 24 10.84 1.04 -10.59
CA TYR A 24 10.97 1.01 -12.04
C TYR A 24 11.91 2.10 -12.57
N LEU A 25 11.92 3.29 -11.97
CA LEU A 25 12.82 4.38 -12.37
C LEU A 25 14.28 3.99 -12.13
N ALA A 26 14.57 3.37 -10.99
CA ALA A 26 15.90 2.89 -10.64
C ALA A 26 16.39 1.77 -11.57
N TYR A 27 15.52 0.82 -11.91
CA TYR A 27 15.85 -0.25 -12.84
C TYR A 27 16.01 0.27 -14.29
N GLY A 28 15.11 1.15 -14.73
CA GLY A 28 15.12 1.72 -16.07
C GLY A 28 16.33 2.64 -16.30
N SER A 29 16.72 3.45 -15.30
CA SER A 29 17.90 4.31 -15.41
C SER A 29 19.19 3.50 -15.54
N LEU A 30 19.30 2.36 -14.86
CA LEU A 30 20.43 1.44 -15.00
C LEU A 30 20.48 0.78 -16.38
N GLN A 31 19.33 0.34 -16.90
CA GLN A 31 19.22 -0.20 -18.27
C GLN A 31 19.66 0.84 -19.31
N CYS A 32 19.20 2.09 -19.18
CA CYS A 32 19.64 3.19 -20.03
C CYS A 32 21.15 3.44 -19.90
N TYR A 33 21.68 3.44 -18.67
CA TYR A 33 23.11 3.58 -18.43
C TYR A 33 23.92 2.48 -19.13
N HIS A 34 23.48 1.23 -19.04
CA HIS A 34 24.12 0.08 -19.68
C HIS A 34 23.99 0.08 -21.21
N MET A 35 22.92 0.64 -21.77
CA MET A 35 22.79 0.82 -23.21
C MET A 35 23.79 1.85 -23.75
N ILE A 36 24.15 2.85 -22.92
CA ILE A 36 25.04 3.95 -23.29
C ILE A 36 26.51 3.61 -22.95
N TYR A 37 26.76 2.87 -21.87
CA TYR A 37 28.09 2.57 -21.34
C TYR A 37 28.37 1.06 -21.37
N ASP A 38 29.61 0.72 -21.75
CA ASP A 38 30.10 -0.62 -22.07
C ASP A 38 29.56 -1.75 -21.15
N PRO A 39 28.88 -2.77 -21.70
CA PRO A 39 28.17 -3.81 -20.94
C PRO A 39 29.09 -4.84 -20.25
N THR A 40 30.40 -4.80 -20.49
CA THR A 40 31.33 -5.83 -20.06
C THR A 40 31.97 -5.60 -18.69
N ASN A 41 31.64 -4.49 -18.02
CA ASN A 41 32.26 -4.14 -16.75
C ASN A 41 31.66 -4.94 -15.58
N LEU A 42 32.52 -5.58 -14.78
CA LEU A 42 32.12 -6.51 -13.70
C LEU A 42 31.38 -5.78 -12.57
N SER A 43 31.66 -4.50 -12.35
CA SER A 43 30.92 -3.66 -11.38
C SER A 43 29.47 -3.45 -11.80
N THR A 44 29.19 -3.38 -13.11
CA THR A 44 27.87 -3.18 -13.68
C THR A 44 26.98 -4.40 -13.46
N ILE A 45 27.55 -5.61 -13.53
CA ILE A 45 26.84 -6.87 -13.26
C ILE A 45 26.37 -6.92 -11.80
N ILE A 46 27.22 -6.52 -10.84
CA ILE A 46 26.86 -6.46 -9.41
C ILE A 46 25.76 -5.43 -9.18
N GLN A 47 25.85 -4.26 -9.83
CA GLN A 47 24.80 -3.23 -9.75
C GLN A 47 23.48 -3.73 -10.32
N GLN A 48 23.48 -4.43 -11.46
CA GLN A 48 22.27 -5.04 -12.03
C GLN A 48 21.63 -6.03 -11.06
N LEU A 49 22.42 -6.90 -10.44
CA LEU A 49 21.92 -7.84 -9.43
C LEU A 49 21.28 -7.09 -8.25
N TYR A 50 21.94 -6.05 -7.76
CA TYR A 50 21.43 -5.23 -6.67
C TYR A 50 20.09 -4.57 -7.00
N PHE A 51 19.97 -3.94 -8.18
CA PHE A 51 18.72 -3.33 -8.63
C PHE A 51 17.62 -4.36 -8.92
N PHE A 52 17.98 -5.55 -9.39
CA PHE A 52 17.05 -6.67 -9.56
C PHE A 52 16.46 -7.12 -8.23
N TYR A 53 17.28 -7.24 -7.18
CA TYR A 53 16.80 -7.55 -5.83
C TYR A 53 15.95 -6.42 -5.24
N LEU A 54 16.34 -5.16 -5.44
CA LEU A 54 15.55 -4.00 -5.03
C LEU A 54 14.17 -3.99 -5.70
N PHE A 55 14.09 -4.33 -6.98
CA PHE A 55 12.84 -4.45 -7.70
C PHE A 55 11.97 -5.60 -7.16
N HIS A 56 12.56 -6.75 -6.82
CA HIS A 56 11.82 -7.83 -6.17
C HIS A 56 11.32 -7.43 -4.78
N LEU A 57 12.10 -6.65 -4.04
CA LEU A 57 11.71 -6.12 -2.73
C LEU A 57 10.49 -5.22 -2.83
N VAL A 58 10.33 -4.45 -3.91
CA VAL A 58 9.12 -3.64 -4.16
C VAL A 58 7.86 -4.51 -4.21
N GLY A 59 7.93 -5.68 -4.84
CA GLY A 59 6.82 -6.65 -4.83
C GLY A 59 6.47 -7.13 -3.41
N LEU A 60 7.49 -7.38 -2.59
CA LEU A 60 7.31 -7.79 -1.18
C LEU A 60 6.79 -6.66 -0.29
N LEU A 61 7.13 -5.41 -0.58
CA LEU A 61 6.67 -4.22 0.13
C LEU A 61 5.22 -3.84 -0.21
N HIS A 62 4.72 -4.24 -1.37
CA HIS A 62 3.36 -3.96 -1.84
C HIS A 62 2.27 -4.26 -0.78
N PRO A 63 2.17 -5.48 -0.19
CA PRO A 63 1.13 -5.77 0.80
C PRO A 63 1.19 -4.85 2.03
N PHE A 64 2.38 -4.49 2.49
CA PHE A 64 2.57 -3.60 3.65
C PHE A 64 2.13 -2.17 3.33
N ILE A 65 2.50 -1.66 2.16
CA ILE A 65 2.06 -0.32 1.72
C ILE A 65 0.56 -0.30 1.48
N CYS A 66 -0.04 -1.37 0.95
CA CYS A 66 -1.49 -1.46 0.82
C CYS A 66 -2.19 -1.48 2.19
N LEU A 67 -1.61 -2.13 3.20
CA LEU A 67 -2.17 -2.15 4.56
C LEU A 67 -2.18 -0.75 5.20
N ILE A 68 -1.08 0.00 5.04
CA ILE A 68 -0.91 1.35 5.62
C ILE A 68 -1.63 2.41 4.78
N GLY A 69 -1.51 2.31 3.47
CA GLY A 69 -1.96 3.28 2.49
C GLY A 69 -3.44 3.19 2.17
N MET A 70 -4.08 2.02 2.26
CA MET A 70 -5.50 1.81 1.92
C MET A 70 -6.40 1.43 3.10
N PRO A 71 -6.41 2.19 4.21
CA PRO A 71 -7.22 1.85 5.38
C PRO A 71 -8.73 1.90 5.08
N ALA A 72 -9.17 2.67 4.08
CA ALA A 72 -10.59 2.74 3.70
C ALA A 72 -11.06 1.50 2.93
N VAL A 73 -10.16 0.88 2.15
CA VAL A 73 -10.42 -0.39 1.47
C VAL A 73 -10.41 -1.51 2.50
N TYR A 74 -9.38 -1.57 3.34
CA TYR A 74 -9.25 -2.58 4.40
C TYR A 74 -10.45 -2.58 5.35
N ARG A 75 -10.95 -1.40 5.77
CA ARG A 75 -12.13 -1.29 6.64
C ARG A 75 -13.44 -1.77 6.01
N LYS A 76 -13.50 -1.90 4.68
CA LYS A 76 -14.65 -2.48 3.96
C LYS A 76 -14.61 -4.02 3.97
N TRP A 77 -13.41 -4.59 4.05
CA TRP A 77 -13.18 -6.04 4.06
C TRP A 77 -13.07 -6.64 5.47
N LEU A 78 -12.75 -5.82 6.48
CA LEU A 78 -12.90 -6.23 7.86
C LEU A 78 -14.37 -6.52 8.15
N PRO A 79 -14.72 -7.71 8.67
CA PRO A 79 -16.06 -7.96 9.18
C PRO A 79 -16.35 -6.85 10.18
N LYS A 80 -17.48 -6.17 10.02
CA LYS A 80 -17.98 -5.27 11.06
C LYS A 80 -18.04 -6.15 12.30
N ARG A 81 -17.12 -5.93 13.25
CA ARG A 81 -17.28 -6.46 14.59
C ARG A 81 -18.59 -5.86 15.06
N ASP A 82 -19.64 -6.66 15.00
CA ASP A 82 -20.95 -6.25 15.43
C ASP A 82 -20.74 -5.69 16.82
N ARG A 83 -20.94 -4.37 16.94
CA ARG A 83 -21.26 -3.79 18.22
C ARG A 83 -22.65 -4.35 18.52
N HIS A 84 -22.67 -5.58 19.01
CA HIS A 84 -23.74 -6.15 19.80
C HIS A 84 -23.82 -5.27 21.05
N VAL A 85 -24.38 -4.07 20.88
CA VAL A 85 -25.03 -3.37 21.97
C VAL A 85 -26.26 -4.24 22.22
N SER A 86 -26.11 -5.14 23.19
CA SER A 86 -27.21 -5.99 23.63
C SER A 86 -28.35 -5.06 24.07
N PRO A 87 -29.55 -5.16 23.47
CA PRO A 87 -30.69 -4.31 23.84
C PRO A 87 -31.11 -4.49 25.31
N ALA A 88 -30.54 -5.48 26.02
CA ALA A 88 -30.73 -5.69 27.46
C ALA A 88 -30.24 -4.52 28.33
N ILE A 89 -29.24 -3.75 27.92
CA ILE A 89 -28.69 -2.67 28.77
C ILE A 89 -29.58 -1.42 28.74
N ILE A 90 -30.32 -1.18 27.64
CA ILE A 90 -31.18 0.00 27.49
C ILE A 90 -32.48 -0.14 28.31
N ASN A 91 -32.97 -1.35 28.52
CA ASN A 91 -34.20 -1.58 29.28
C ASN A 91 -33.98 -1.57 30.81
N GLN A 92 -32.77 -1.87 31.31
CA GLN A 92 -32.47 -1.77 32.74
C GLN A 92 -32.33 -0.32 33.23
N THR A 93 -31.81 0.59 32.41
CA THR A 93 -31.74 2.02 32.77
C THR A 93 -33.10 2.70 32.80
N ASN A 94 -34.07 2.22 32.01
CA ASN A 94 -35.43 2.76 32.01
C ASN A 94 -36.32 2.22 33.14
N SER A 95 -35.99 1.09 33.76
CA SER A 95 -36.74 0.56 34.92
C SER A 95 -36.25 1.07 36.27
N ILE A 96 -35.08 1.71 36.32
CA ILE A 96 -34.52 2.32 37.54
C ILE A 96 -34.96 3.79 37.68
N ASN A 97 -35.37 4.43 36.59
CA ASN A 97 -35.85 5.82 36.55
C ASN A 97 -37.39 5.96 36.53
N ARG A 98 -38.13 4.90 36.87
CA ARG A 98 -39.57 4.94 37.16
C ARG A 98 -39.79 4.52 38.61
#